data_AF-A0A7V8VQ34-F1
#
_entry.id   AF-A0A7V8VQ34-F1
#
_cell.length_a   1.000
_cell.length_b   1.000
_cell.length_c   1.000
_cell.angle_alpha   90.00
_cell.angle_beta   90.00
_cell.angle_gamma   90.00
#
_symmetry.space_group_name_H-M   'P 1'
#
loop_
_entity.id
_entity.type
_entity.pdbx_description
1 polymer ?
#
loop_
_entity_poly.entity_id
_entity_poly.type
_entity_poly.pdbx_seq_one_letter_code
_entity_poly.pdbx_strand_id
1 'polypeptide(L)'
;MTEKPEALRLTEEGKPVTFLEAIREGIWEEMERDERVFILGEDIGVYGAARRAVDRARAGDGVTLIEAITYRRLGHAQHDNQSYQSREEIDRWAAANDPIDRYVGALLDNGWVSEEEMAAIDGQVEEELDAAVEEADASPLPDEAEVVEGVYAEGPVNRPWTHLDPPDPRRA
;
A
#
# COMPACT_ATOMS: atom_id res chain seq x y z
N MET A 1 12.82 2.09 43.05
CA MET A 1 13.80 1.13 42.50
C MET A 1 13.02 0.22 41.58
N THR A 2 12.99 0.55 40.30
CA THR A 2 12.28 -0.22 39.28
C THR A 2 13.00 -1.56 39.13
N GLU A 3 12.33 -2.65 39.43
CA GLU A 3 12.88 -4.00 39.23
C GLU A 3 13.29 -4.13 37.76
N LYS A 4 14.48 -4.72 37.56
CA LYS A 4 14.98 -5.07 36.22
C LYS A 4 13.95 -6.02 35.58
N PRO A 5 13.52 -5.78 34.34
CA PRO A 5 12.57 -6.68 33.69
C PRO A 5 13.12 -8.11 33.66
N GLU A 6 12.19 -9.07 33.75
CA GLU A 6 12.45 -10.51 33.66
C GLU A 6 13.32 -10.84 32.43
N ALA A 7 14.06 -11.95 32.53
CA ALA A 7 15.07 -12.36 31.55
C ALA A 7 14.58 -12.21 30.10
N LEU A 8 15.42 -11.61 29.25
CA LEU A 8 15.12 -11.42 27.83
C LEU A 8 14.73 -12.77 27.22
N ARG A 9 13.56 -12.82 26.56
CA ARG A 9 13.14 -13.99 25.76
C ARG A 9 14.24 -14.23 24.72
N LEU A 10 14.66 -15.49 24.58
CA LEU A 10 15.74 -15.88 23.66
C LEU A 10 15.14 -16.63 22.46
N THR A 11 15.69 -16.42 21.28
CA THR A 11 15.40 -17.22 20.08
C THR A 11 15.88 -18.65 20.28
N GLU A 12 15.52 -19.58 19.37
CA GLU A 12 16.03 -20.96 19.40
C GLU A 12 17.57 -21.04 19.34
N GLU A 13 18.22 -20.01 18.80
CA GLU A 13 19.68 -19.85 18.73
C GLU A 13 20.29 -19.21 19.99
N GLY A 14 19.50 -18.94 21.02
CA GLY A 14 19.94 -18.37 22.29
C GLY A 14 20.26 -16.87 22.24
N LYS A 15 19.84 -16.15 21.18
CA LYS A 15 20.01 -14.69 21.07
C LYS A 15 18.81 -13.96 21.66
N PRO A 16 18.98 -12.76 22.25
CA PRO A 16 17.84 -11.96 22.69
C PRO A 16 16.88 -11.69 21.53
N VAL A 17 15.60 -12.01 21.72
CA VAL A 17 14.54 -11.70 20.78
C VAL A 17 14.49 -10.18 20.61
N THR A 18 14.64 -9.73 19.37
CA THR A 18 14.50 -8.33 19.00
C THR A 18 13.04 -7.92 19.05
N PHE A 19 12.78 -6.62 19.16
CA PHE A 19 11.41 -6.10 19.13
C PHE A 19 10.65 -6.50 17.86
N LEU A 20 11.36 -6.57 16.71
CA LEU A 20 10.78 -7.02 15.44
C LEU A 20 10.41 -8.51 15.46
N GLU A 21 11.28 -9.36 16.02
CA GLU A 21 11.02 -10.78 16.16
C GLU A 21 9.85 -11.04 17.11
N ALA A 22 9.77 -10.31 18.23
CA ALA A 22 8.64 -10.40 19.15
C ALA A 22 7.31 -9.99 18.49
N ILE A 23 7.31 -8.95 17.64
CA ILE A 23 6.14 -8.56 16.86
C ILE A 23 5.74 -9.67 15.89
N ARG A 24 6.70 -10.23 15.14
CA ARG A 24 6.44 -11.33 14.20
C ARG A 24 5.89 -12.56 14.90
N GLU A 25 6.48 -12.97 16.01
CA GLU A 25 6.00 -14.08 16.83
C GLU A 25 4.58 -13.81 17.33
N GLY A 26 4.30 -12.62 17.86
CA GLY A 26 2.96 -12.26 18.33
C GLY A 26 1.90 -12.29 17.24
N ILE A 27 2.26 -11.90 16.00
CA ILE A 27 1.35 -12.02 14.85
C ILE A 27 1.08 -13.49 14.53
N TRP A 28 2.10 -14.35 14.52
CA TRP A 28 1.93 -15.79 14.31
C TRP A 28 1.10 -16.46 15.40
N GLU A 29 1.37 -16.16 16.67
CA GLU A 29 0.60 -16.65 17.82
C GLU A 29 -0.88 -16.25 17.70
N GLU A 30 -1.17 -15.02 17.25
CA GLU A 30 -2.55 -14.58 17.03
C GLU A 30 -3.21 -15.22 15.78
N MET A 31 -2.45 -15.49 14.72
CA MET A 31 -2.96 -16.27 13.57
C MET A 31 -3.36 -17.70 13.96
N GLU A 32 -2.60 -18.34 14.86
CA GLU A 32 -2.96 -19.66 15.38
C GLU A 32 -4.17 -19.59 16.32
N ARG A 33 -4.27 -18.51 17.10
CA ARG A 33 -5.30 -18.32 18.11
C ARG A 33 -6.65 -17.90 17.53
N ASP A 34 -6.63 -17.16 16.43
CA ASP A 34 -7.79 -16.52 15.86
C ASP A 34 -7.81 -16.68 14.34
N GLU A 35 -8.73 -17.53 13.86
CA GLU A 35 -8.95 -17.80 12.44
C GLU A 35 -9.33 -16.54 11.63
N ARG A 36 -9.67 -15.44 12.32
CA ARG A 36 -9.90 -14.12 11.71
C ARG A 36 -8.61 -13.40 11.35
N VAL A 37 -7.46 -13.79 11.90
CA VAL A 37 -6.15 -13.19 11.66
C VAL A 37 -5.43 -14.03 10.62
N PHE A 38 -5.14 -13.45 9.46
CA PHE A 38 -4.35 -14.12 8.44
C PHE A 38 -3.41 -13.15 7.74
N ILE A 39 -2.22 -13.65 7.42
CA ILE A 39 -1.22 -12.96 6.60
C ILE A 39 -1.48 -13.30 5.13
N LEU A 40 -1.44 -12.28 4.30
CA LEU A 40 -1.26 -12.35 2.86
C LEU A 40 0.16 -11.91 2.53
N GLY A 41 0.72 -12.43 1.45
CA GLY A 41 1.99 -11.94 0.93
C GLY A 41 2.14 -12.28 -0.55
N GLU A 42 3.17 -11.71 -1.17
CA GLU A 42 3.56 -12.04 -2.56
C GLU A 42 3.95 -13.51 -2.72
N ASP A 43 4.39 -14.16 -1.63
CA ASP A 43 4.81 -15.55 -1.54
C ASP A 43 3.82 -16.45 -0.77
N ILE A 44 3.03 -15.87 0.15
CA ILE A 44 2.19 -16.58 1.12
C ILE A 44 0.78 -15.98 1.12
N GLY A 45 -0.02 -16.28 0.11
CA GLY A 45 -1.42 -15.89 0.08
C GLY A 45 -2.30 -17.03 -0.44
N VAL A 46 -3.15 -17.60 0.42
CA VAL A 46 -4.23 -18.47 -0.07
C VAL A 46 -5.13 -17.60 -0.93
N TYR A 47 -5.24 -17.93 -2.22
CA TYR A 47 -6.15 -17.25 -3.14
C TYR A 47 -7.53 -17.07 -2.47
N GLY A 48 -8.02 -15.82 -2.48
CA GLY A 48 -9.30 -15.48 -1.88
C GLY A 48 -9.29 -15.18 -0.38
N ALA A 49 -8.16 -14.97 0.31
CA ALA A 49 -8.19 -14.52 1.71
C ALA A 49 -8.88 -13.14 1.86
N ALA A 50 -8.57 -12.19 0.99
CA ALA A 50 -9.31 -10.93 0.91
C ALA A 50 -10.80 -11.16 0.63
N ARG A 51 -11.14 -12.11 -0.26
CA ARG A 51 -12.54 -12.48 -0.53
C ARG A 51 -13.24 -13.02 0.71
N ARG A 52 -12.60 -13.90 1.49
CA ARG A 52 -13.15 -14.41 2.77
C ARG A 52 -13.41 -13.29 3.77
N ALA A 53 -12.45 -12.36 3.95
CA ALA A 53 -12.65 -11.19 4.81
C ALA A 53 -13.82 -10.31 4.35
N VAL A 54 -13.92 -10.07 3.04
CA VAL A 54 -15.02 -9.27 2.47
C VAL A 54 -16.36 -9.98 2.63
N ASP A 55 -16.43 -11.28 2.36
CA ASP A 55 -17.65 -12.07 2.50
C ASP A 55 -18.11 -12.12 3.97
N ARG A 56 -17.17 -12.23 4.91
CA ARG A 56 -17.42 -12.12 6.35
C ARG A 56 -18.01 -10.75 6.73
N ALA A 57 -17.38 -9.67 6.28
CA ALA A 57 -17.84 -8.32 6.56
C ALA A 57 -19.26 -8.10 6.00
N ARG A 58 -19.54 -8.59 4.79
CA ARG A 58 -20.86 -8.53 4.14
C ARG A 58 -21.92 -9.37 4.84
N ALA A 59 -21.54 -10.51 5.45
CA ALA A 59 -22.43 -11.34 6.25
C ALA A 59 -22.80 -10.70 7.60
N GLY A 60 -22.16 -9.59 7.98
CA GLY A 60 -22.40 -8.91 9.25
C GLY A 60 -21.55 -9.45 10.40
N ASP A 61 -20.57 -10.30 10.12
CA ASP A 61 -19.74 -10.94 11.14
C ASP A 61 -18.55 -10.05 11.61
N GLY A 62 -18.54 -8.78 11.21
CA GLY A 62 -17.57 -7.77 11.64
C GLY A 62 -16.30 -7.71 10.79
N VAL A 63 -15.33 -6.96 11.30
CA VAL A 63 -14.09 -6.62 10.58
C VAL A 63 -13.02 -7.70 10.70
N THR A 64 -12.11 -7.71 9.72
CA THR A 64 -10.91 -8.54 9.68
C THR A 64 -9.71 -7.64 9.39
N LEU A 65 -8.61 -7.85 10.11
CA LEU A 65 -7.31 -7.26 9.78
C LEU A 65 -6.58 -8.19 8.82
N ILE A 66 -6.03 -7.63 7.74
CA ILE A 66 -5.20 -8.34 6.77
C ILE A 66 -3.84 -7.66 6.77
N GLU A 67 -2.79 -8.40 7.11
CA GLU A 67 -1.41 -7.97 6.87
C GLU A 67 -0.96 -8.49 5.51
N ALA A 68 -0.54 -7.59 4.61
CA ALA A 68 -0.01 -7.92 3.31
C ALA A 68 1.52 -7.74 3.30
N ILE A 69 2.27 -8.83 3.36
CA ILE A 69 3.74 -8.86 3.31
C ILE A 69 4.18 -8.75 1.86
N THR A 70 4.73 -7.60 1.50
CA THR A 70 5.20 -7.23 0.16
C THR A 70 6.55 -6.52 0.26
N TYR A 71 7.19 -6.29 -0.88
CA TYR A 71 8.48 -5.64 -0.96
C TYR A 71 8.50 -4.48 -1.95
N ARG A 72 8.85 -3.29 -1.47
CA ARG A 72 8.99 -2.10 -2.31
C ARG A 72 10.38 -2.06 -2.94
N ARG A 73 10.46 -2.32 -4.24
CA ARG A 73 11.72 -2.38 -5.00
C ARG A 73 12.37 -1.01 -5.23
N LEU A 74 11.58 0.06 -5.30
CA LEU A 74 12.06 1.44 -5.45
C LEU A 74 12.09 2.21 -4.12
N GLY A 75 12.68 3.41 -4.15
CA GLY A 75 12.75 4.31 -3.00
C GLY A 75 11.40 4.62 -2.38
N HIS A 76 11.41 5.15 -1.17
CA HIS A 76 10.18 5.62 -0.53
C HIS A 76 9.45 6.66 -1.37
N ALA A 77 10.21 7.47 -2.10
CA ALA A 77 9.75 8.43 -3.08
C ALA A 77 10.79 8.59 -4.18
N GLN A 78 10.46 9.34 -5.24
CA GLN A 78 11.34 9.56 -6.39
C GLN A 78 12.72 10.14 -6.04
N HIS A 79 12.83 10.88 -4.93
CA HIS A 79 14.09 11.48 -4.46
C HIS A 79 14.87 10.59 -3.48
N ASP A 80 14.31 9.45 -3.05
CA ASP A 80 14.96 8.53 -2.12
C ASP A 80 15.87 7.56 -2.89
N ASN A 81 17.16 7.64 -2.59
CA ASN A 81 18.20 6.83 -3.24
C ASN A 81 18.38 5.43 -2.63
N GLN A 82 17.58 5.05 -1.63
CA GLN A 82 17.59 3.72 -1.00
C GLN A 82 18.92 3.31 -0.35
N SER A 83 19.77 4.25 0.03
CA SER A 83 21.08 3.95 0.66
C SER A 83 21.01 3.08 1.94
N TYR A 84 19.84 2.99 2.58
CA TYR A 84 19.58 2.14 3.75
C TYR A 84 19.26 0.68 3.41
N GLN A 85 19.11 0.34 2.13
CA GLN A 85 18.73 -0.98 1.66
C GLN A 85 19.83 -1.56 0.76
N SER A 86 20.16 -2.83 0.95
CA SER A 86 21.17 -3.48 0.11
C SER A 86 20.57 -3.83 -1.26
N ARG A 87 21.34 -3.57 -2.33
CA ARG A 87 20.95 -3.97 -3.69
C ARG A 87 20.76 -5.48 -3.82
N GLU A 88 21.63 -6.25 -3.16
CA GLU A 88 21.56 -7.72 -3.15
C GLU A 88 20.25 -8.26 -2.55
N GLU A 89 19.66 -7.59 -1.58
CA GLU A 89 18.36 -7.99 -1.04
C GLU A 89 17.22 -7.66 -2.01
N ILE A 90 17.26 -6.48 -2.63
CA ILE A 90 16.27 -6.06 -3.63
C ILE A 90 16.29 -7.03 -4.82
N ASP A 91 17.48 -7.32 -5.36
CA ASP A 91 17.65 -8.20 -6.51
C ASP A 91 17.20 -9.64 -6.19
N ARG A 92 17.55 -10.13 -5.00
CA ARG A 92 17.11 -11.45 -4.53
C ARG A 92 15.60 -11.53 -4.41
N TRP A 93 14.97 -10.50 -3.84
CA TRP A 93 13.51 -10.46 -3.71
C TRP A 93 12.85 -10.40 -5.09
N ALA A 94 13.32 -9.52 -5.97
CA ALA A 94 12.81 -9.40 -7.33
C ALA A 94 12.90 -10.74 -8.10
N ALA A 95 14.04 -11.43 -8.03
CA ALA A 95 14.22 -12.69 -8.75
C ALA A 95 13.39 -13.86 -8.20
N ALA A 96 13.11 -13.89 -6.89
CA ALA A 96 12.46 -15.04 -6.26
C ALA A 96 10.96 -14.84 -6.02
N ASN A 97 10.54 -13.60 -5.79
CA ASN A 97 9.24 -13.27 -5.20
C ASN A 97 8.43 -12.26 -6.03
N ASP A 98 8.86 -11.89 -7.23
CA ASP A 98 8.05 -11.01 -8.07
C ASP A 98 6.67 -11.65 -8.34
N PRO A 99 5.57 -11.00 -7.95
CA PRO A 99 4.24 -11.58 -8.04
C PRO A 99 3.77 -11.75 -9.49
N ILE A 100 4.25 -10.91 -10.42
CA ILE A 100 3.92 -11.01 -11.85
C ILE A 100 4.63 -12.23 -12.42
N ASP A 101 5.94 -12.35 -12.24
CA ASP A 101 6.72 -13.48 -12.76
C ASP A 101 6.18 -14.82 -12.27
N ARG A 102 5.85 -14.91 -10.97
CA ARG A 102 5.27 -16.12 -10.37
C ARG A 102 3.90 -16.46 -10.94
N TYR A 103 3.06 -15.46 -11.16
CA TYR A 103 1.73 -15.69 -11.71
C TYR A 103 1.80 -16.08 -13.19
N VAL A 104 2.62 -15.40 -13.98
CA VAL A 104 2.89 -15.76 -15.39
C VAL A 104 3.43 -17.19 -15.48
N GLY A 105 4.41 -17.55 -14.65
CA GLY A 105 4.93 -18.91 -14.57
C GLY A 105 3.84 -19.94 -14.29
N ALA A 106 2.96 -19.66 -13.32
CA ALA A 106 1.82 -20.54 -13.03
C ALA A 106 0.86 -20.67 -14.22
N LEU A 107 0.55 -19.60 -14.94
CA LEU A 107 -0.34 -19.65 -16.12
C LEU A 107 0.26 -20.50 -17.25
N LEU A 108 1.56 -20.31 -17.54
CA LEU A 108 2.29 -21.03 -18.58
C LEU A 108 2.46 -22.52 -18.23
N ASP A 109 2.86 -22.82 -16.99
CA ASP A 109 3.06 -24.21 -16.52
C ASP A 109 1.76 -25.02 -16.58
N ASN A 110 0.60 -24.36 -16.39
CA ASN A 110 -0.71 -24.99 -16.51
C ASN A 110 -1.26 -25.00 -17.95
N GLY A 111 -0.56 -24.38 -18.91
CA GLY A 111 -0.98 -24.27 -20.30
C GLY A 111 -2.28 -23.48 -20.49
N TRP A 112 -2.60 -22.56 -19.58
CA TRP A 112 -3.79 -21.70 -19.67
C TRP A 112 -3.58 -20.51 -20.60
N VAL A 113 -2.32 -20.19 -20.89
CA VAL A 113 -1.89 -19.14 -21.80
C VAL A 113 -0.62 -19.61 -22.51
N SER A 114 -0.39 -19.13 -23.73
CA SER A 114 0.87 -19.28 -24.45
C SER A 114 1.81 -18.09 -24.23
N GLU A 115 3.10 -18.26 -24.54
CA GLU A 115 4.07 -17.15 -24.52
C GLU A 115 3.68 -16.03 -25.50
N GLU A 116 3.11 -16.38 -26.65
CA GLU A 116 2.64 -15.41 -27.65
C GLU A 116 1.47 -14.58 -27.12
N GLU A 117 0.50 -15.22 -26.45
CA GLU A 117 -0.62 -14.52 -25.83
C GLU A 117 -0.16 -13.62 -24.67
N MET A 118 0.84 -14.04 -23.87
CA MET A 118 1.39 -13.20 -22.81
C MET A 118 2.10 -11.96 -23.38
N ALA A 119 2.94 -12.14 -24.41
CA ALA A 119 3.61 -11.04 -25.08
C ALA A 119 2.62 -10.07 -25.74
N ALA A 120 1.49 -10.57 -26.24
CA ALA A 120 0.42 -9.73 -26.77
C ALA A 120 -0.25 -8.89 -25.68
N ILE A 121 -0.42 -9.42 -24.46
CA ILE A 121 -0.94 -8.67 -23.31
C ILE A 121 0.06 -7.57 -22.90
N ASP A 122 1.36 -7.88 -22.83
CA ASP A 122 2.38 -6.89 -22.50
C ASP A 122 2.36 -5.73 -23.50
N GLY A 123 2.29 -6.01 -24.80
CA GLY A 123 2.18 -4.98 -25.83
C GLY A 123 0.91 -4.12 -25.70
N GLN A 124 -0.23 -4.71 -25.35
CA GLN A 124 -1.46 -3.95 -25.10
C GLN A 124 -1.33 -3.01 -23.89
N VAL A 125 -0.68 -3.47 -22.82
CA VAL A 125 -0.44 -2.66 -21.62
C VAL A 125 0.52 -1.51 -21.93
N GLU A 126 1.58 -1.76 -22.70
CA GLU A 126 2.50 -0.71 -23.15
C GLU A 126 1.79 0.36 -23.98
N GLU A 127 0.96 -0.04 -24.94
CA GLU A 127 0.16 0.90 -25.76
C GLU A 127 -0.80 1.74 -24.91
N GLU A 128 -1.45 1.14 -23.91
CA GLU A 128 -2.35 1.86 -22.98
C GLU A 128 -1.58 2.87 -22.11
N LEU A 129 -0.41 2.49 -21.61
CA LEU A 129 0.44 3.36 -20.81
C LEU A 129 0.98 4.54 -21.62
N ASP A 130 1.47 4.29 -22.83
CA ASP A 130 1.98 5.35 -23.71
C ASP A 130 0.89 6.38 -24.04
N ALA A 131 -0.32 5.90 -24.36
CA ALA A 131 -1.46 6.78 -24.62
C ALA A 131 -1.84 7.62 -23.37
N ALA A 132 -1.84 7.01 -22.18
CA ALA A 132 -2.15 7.72 -20.93
C ALA A 132 -1.08 8.77 -20.58
N VAL A 133 0.19 8.49 -20.85
CA VAL A 133 1.29 9.45 -20.67
C VAL A 133 1.16 10.61 -21.65
N GLU A 134 0.88 10.34 -22.93
CA GLU A 134 0.67 11.39 -23.93
C GLU A 134 -0.50 12.31 -23.56
N GLU A 135 -1.62 11.74 -23.10
CA GLU A 135 -2.76 12.51 -22.61
C GLU A 135 -2.40 13.37 -21.39
N ALA A 136 -1.67 12.80 -20.42
CA ALA A 136 -1.24 13.53 -19.22
C ALA A 136 -0.29 14.68 -19.55
N ASP A 137 0.68 14.48 -20.45
CA ASP A 137 1.64 15.51 -20.87
C ASP A 137 0.99 16.61 -21.73
N ALA A 138 -0.03 16.25 -22.54
CA ALA A 138 -0.78 17.20 -23.35
C ALA A 138 -1.84 17.98 -22.55
N SER A 139 -2.14 17.55 -21.32
CA SER A 139 -3.16 18.18 -20.49
C SER A 139 -2.76 19.61 -20.09
N PRO A 140 -3.67 20.59 -20.20
CA PRO A 140 -3.38 21.95 -19.80
C PRO A 140 -3.16 22.01 -18.28
N LEU A 141 -2.35 22.99 -17.85
CA LEU A 141 -2.29 23.34 -16.43
C LEU A 141 -3.68 23.80 -15.95
N PRO A 142 -4.03 23.54 -14.68
CA PRO A 142 -5.29 24.00 -14.11
C PRO A 142 -5.39 25.53 -14.12
N ASP A 143 -6.61 26.06 -14.20
CA ASP A 143 -6.86 27.50 -14.09
C ASP A 143 -6.50 27.98 -12.67
N GLU A 144 -5.84 29.13 -12.55
CA GLU A 144 -5.52 29.73 -11.26
C GLU A 144 -6.77 29.98 -10.40
N ALA A 145 -7.93 30.20 -11.01
CA ALA A 145 -9.20 30.36 -10.32
C ALA A 145 -9.65 29.09 -9.57
N GLU A 146 -9.23 27.91 -10.01
CA GLU A 146 -9.59 26.62 -9.40
C GLU A 146 -8.86 26.36 -8.08
N VAL A 147 -7.88 27.20 -7.71
CA VAL A 147 -7.07 27.04 -6.47
C VAL A 147 -7.92 26.99 -5.19
N VAL A 148 -9.12 27.60 -5.21
CA VAL A 148 -10.04 27.62 -4.05
C VAL A 148 -11.10 26.53 -4.09
N GLU A 149 -11.17 25.75 -5.17
CA GLU A 149 -12.12 24.64 -5.30
C GLU A 149 -11.73 23.45 -4.42
N GLY A 150 -12.72 22.65 -4.00
CA GLY A 150 -12.50 21.48 -3.13
C GLY A 150 -12.18 21.79 -1.65
N VAL A 151 -12.01 23.06 -1.27
CA VAL A 151 -11.83 23.47 0.14
C VAL A 151 -13.12 23.28 0.95
N TYR A 152 -14.25 23.65 0.35
CA TYR A 152 -15.59 23.45 0.89
C TYR A 152 -16.47 22.81 -0.19
N ALA A 153 -17.44 22.00 0.22
CA ALA A 153 -18.36 21.32 -0.69
C ALA A 153 -19.21 22.31 -1.53
N GLU A 154 -19.53 23.47 -0.93
CA GLU A 154 -20.03 24.64 -1.64
C GLU A 154 -18.89 25.65 -1.73
N GLY A 155 -18.73 26.32 -2.87
CA GLY A 155 -17.73 27.38 -3.03
C GLY A 155 -17.84 28.44 -1.93
N PRO A 156 -16.80 29.25 -1.69
CA PRO A 156 -16.78 30.21 -0.59
C PRO A 156 -18.07 31.01 -0.57
N VAL A 157 -18.93 30.75 0.41
CA VAL A 157 -20.11 31.55 0.68
C VAL A 157 -19.65 32.99 0.84
N ASN A 158 -20.32 33.91 0.12
CA ASN A 158 -20.13 35.34 0.25
C ASN A 158 -19.97 35.69 1.74
N ARG A 159 -18.88 36.39 2.03
CA ARG A 159 -18.29 36.70 3.35
C ARG A 159 -19.22 36.47 4.56
N PRO A 160 -18.77 35.80 5.64
CA PRO A 160 -19.54 35.77 6.87
C PRO A 160 -19.87 37.21 7.30
N TRP A 161 -21.11 37.42 7.74
CA TRP A 161 -21.68 38.69 8.22
C TRP A 161 -20.88 39.40 9.33
N THR A 162 -19.78 38.81 9.78
CA THR A 162 -18.89 39.30 10.83
C THR A 162 -17.85 40.32 10.34
N HIS A 163 -17.68 40.50 9.03
CA HIS A 163 -16.95 41.64 8.48
C HIS A 163 -17.93 42.76 8.10
N LEU A 164 -18.35 43.55 9.08
CA LEU A 164 -18.95 44.87 8.80
C LEU A 164 -17.93 45.71 8.01
N ASP A 165 -18.42 46.55 7.10
CA ASP A 165 -17.57 47.58 6.48
C ASP A 165 -16.90 48.40 7.59
N PRO A 166 -15.59 48.72 7.45
CA PRO A 166 -14.92 49.57 8.43
C PRO A 166 -15.70 50.89 8.54
N PRO A 167 -16.00 51.37 9.76
CA PRO A 167 -16.86 52.53 9.94
C PRO A 167 -16.29 53.74 9.19
N ASP A 168 -17.15 54.44 8.43
CA ASP A 168 -16.78 55.64 7.69
C ASP A 168 -16.31 56.73 8.67
N PRO A 169 -15.03 57.13 8.66
CA PRO A 169 -14.50 58.11 9.61
C PRO A 169 -15.11 59.52 9.43
N ARG A 170 -15.94 59.72 8.41
CA ARG A 170 -16.63 60.99 8.12
C ARG A 170 -18.08 61.02 8.58
N ARG A 171 -18.60 59.91 9.13
CA ARG A 171 -19.94 59.82 9.74
C ARG A 171 -19.79 59.76 11.26
N ALA A 172 -19.43 60.89 11.87
CA ALA A 172 -19.51 61.14 13.31
C ALA A 172 -20.32 62.41 13.57
#